data_AF-A0A914WHG0-F1
#
_entry.id   AF-A0A914WHG0-F1
#
_cell.length_a   1.000
_cell.length_b   1.000
_cell.length_c   1.000
_cell.angle_alpha   90.00
_cell.angle_beta   90.00
_cell.angle_gamma   90.00
#
_symmetry.space_group_name_H-M   'P 1'
#
loop_
_entity.id
_entity.type
_entity.pdbx_description
1 polymer ?
#
loop_
_entity_poly.entity_id
_entity_poly.type
_entity_poly.pdbx_seq_one_letter_code
_entity_poly.pdbx_strand_id
1 'polypeptide(L)'
;MDQVSTTAQVRVSPGSDAYCPHPSGVSSQQGLPRNRRARLKKQAFRVATLSIGTLMGRGRELANLLRRRRVHMASLQETQWKGAKAKELGDGYNLLYNGGPLGQNGVGVVICKELKDKVVDVQ
;
A
#
# COMPACT_ATOMS: atom_id res chain seq x y z
N MET A 1 -15.42 26.39 -56.53
CA MET A 1 -16.40 25.37 -56.09
C MET A 1 -15.75 24.57 -54.96
N ASP A 2 -15.62 25.07 -53.71
CA ASP A 2 -16.66 25.50 -52.76
C ASP A 2 -17.60 24.35 -52.36
N GLN A 3 -17.96 24.04 -51.10
CA GLN A 3 -17.52 24.34 -49.71
C GLN A 3 -17.95 23.10 -48.84
N VAL A 4 -17.80 22.93 -47.51
CA VAL A 4 -17.40 23.78 -46.36
C VAL A 4 -16.81 22.91 -45.21
N SER A 5 -16.33 23.57 -44.14
CA SER A 5 -16.09 23.16 -42.73
C SER A 5 -16.98 22.01 -42.15
N THR A 6 -16.62 21.30 -41.06
CA THR A 6 -16.63 21.90 -39.69
C THR A 6 -15.97 21.04 -38.59
N THR A 7 -14.97 21.67 -37.93
CA THR A 7 -14.41 21.51 -36.57
C THR A 7 -14.11 20.13 -35.95
N ALA A 8 -12.88 20.01 -35.42
CA ALA A 8 -12.53 19.14 -34.31
C ALA A 8 -11.50 19.87 -33.41
N GLN A 9 -11.99 20.68 -32.47
CA GLN A 9 -11.16 21.51 -31.57
C GLN A 9 -11.40 21.17 -30.09
N VAL A 10 -10.58 20.28 -29.53
CA VAL A 10 -10.36 20.18 -28.07
C VAL A 10 -8.89 19.87 -27.80
N ARG A 11 -8.09 20.91 -27.56
CA ARG A 11 -6.78 20.78 -26.89
C ARG A 11 -6.95 21.24 -25.44
N VAL A 12 -6.82 20.33 -24.48
CA VAL A 12 -6.67 20.67 -23.06
C VAL A 12 -5.54 19.83 -22.47
N SER A 13 -4.50 20.51 -21.98
CA SER A 13 -3.44 19.89 -21.18
C SER A 13 -3.67 20.24 -19.72
N PRO A 14 -3.69 19.28 -18.76
CA PRO A 14 -3.83 19.58 -17.33
C PRO A 14 -2.57 20.25 -16.73
N GLY A 15 -2.37 21.54 -17.01
CA GLY A 15 -1.39 22.38 -16.33
C GLY A 15 -1.72 22.47 -14.85
N SER A 16 -1.01 21.69 -14.03
CA SER A 16 -1.36 21.43 -12.62
C SER A 16 -0.64 22.40 -11.66
N ASP A 17 -0.57 23.68 -12.04
CA ASP A 17 0.04 24.75 -11.25
C ASP A 17 -0.87 25.21 -10.10
N ALA A 18 -1.00 24.37 -9.08
CA ALA A 18 -1.70 24.68 -7.83
C ALA A 18 -0.82 25.48 -6.85
N TYR A 19 -0.19 26.56 -7.32
CA TYR A 19 0.59 27.46 -6.45
C TYR A 19 -0.32 28.48 -5.77
N CYS A 20 -0.90 28.12 -4.63
CA CYS A 20 -1.72 29.02 -3.82
C CYS A 20 -0.85 30.11 -3.16
N PRO A 21 -1.03 31.41 -3.47
CA PRO A 21 -0.35 32.47 -2.73
C PRO A 21 -0.88 32.53 -1.30
N HIS A 22 0.01 32.62 -0.30
CA HIS A 22 -0.40 32.86 1.08
C HIS A 22 -1.01 34.27 1.22
N PRO A 23 -2.29 34.42 1.61
CA PRO A 23 -2.83 35.73 1.96
C PRO A 23 -2.18 36.21 3.26
N SER A 24 -1.52 37.36 3.23
CA SER A 24 -0.77 37.91 4.35
C SER A 24 -1.65 38.75 5.30
N GLY A 25 -1.51 38.49 6.60
CA GLY A 25 -1.72 39.48 7.65
C GLY A 25 -3.16 39.92 7.95
N VAL A 26 -3.86 39.21 8.84
CA VAL A 26 -4.92 39.80 9.66
C VAL A 26 -4.76 39.38 11.12
N SER A 27 -4.57 40.34 12.03
CA SER A 27 -4.39 40.10 13.46
C SER A 27 -5.73 39.99 14.18
N SER A 28 -6.31 38.79 14.26
CA SER A 28 -7.49 38.54 15.09
C SER A 28 -7.11 38.25 16.55
N GLN A 29 -7.23 39.25 17.43
CA GLN A 29 -7.01 39.09 18.87
C GLN A 29 -8.25 38.51 19.59
N GLN A 30 -8.65 37.28 19.24
CA GLN A 30 -9.66 36.53 20.00
C GLN A 30 -9.39 35.02 19.92
N GLY A 31 -8.34 34.59 20.61
CA GLY A 31 -8.01 33.17 20.75
C GLY A 31 -8.95 32.47 21.74
N LEU A 32 -9.93 31.71 21.23
CA LEU A 32 -10.61 30.69 22.04
C LEU A 32 -9.54 29.78 22.69
N PRO A 33 -9.74 29.34 23.95
CA PRO A 33 -8.75 28.53 24.65
C PRO A 33 -8.45 27.29 23.82
N ARG A 34 -7.17 27.17 23.39
CA ARG A 34 -6.68 26.06 22.57
C ARG A 34 -6.64 24.80 23.42
N ASN A 35 -7.81 24.20 23.61
CA ASN A 35 -8.01 22.87 24.16
C ASN A 35 -7.10 21.92 23.40
N ARG A 36 -5.95 21.58 23.99
CA ARG A 36 -5.05 20.55 23.50
C ARG A 36 -5.76 19.21 23.72
N ARG A 37 -6.78 18.92 22.90
CA ARG A 37 -7.33 17.57 22.74
C ARG A 37 -6.14 16.66 22.52
N ALA A 38 -5.78 15.88 23.53
CA ALA A 38 -4.60 15.03 23.48
C ALA A 38 -4.81 14.07 22.32
N ARG A 39 -4.11 14.31 21.20
CA ARG A 39 -4.38 13.60 19.95
C ARG A 39 -3.86 12.18 20.09
N LEU A 40 -4.72 11.32 20.66
CA LEU A 40 -4.53 9.89 20.81
C LEU A 40 -3.86 9.38 19.54
N LYS A 41 -2.63 8.92 19.67
CA LYS A 41 -1.82 8.43 18.56
C LYS A 41 -2.38 7.08 18.13
N LYS A 42 -3.52 7.10 17.41
CA LYS A 42 -4.10 5.90 16.79
C LYS A 42 -3.00 5.23 15.99
N GLN A 43 -2.57 4.06 16.45
CA GLN A 43 -1.50 3.30 15.84
C GLN A 43 -2.03 2.76 14.51
N ALA A 44 -1.69 3.47 13.43
CA ALA A 44 -2.32 3.27 12.13
C ALA A 44 -1.92 1.90 11.56
N PHE A 45 -2.92 1.04 11.35
CA PHE A 45 -2.74 -0.25 10.72
C PHE A 45 -2.30 -0.06 9.26
N ARG A 46 -1.31 -0.85 8.82
CA ARG A 46 -0.65 -0.73 7.51
C ARG A 46 -0.75 -2.05 6.76
N VAL A 47 -1.40 -2.00 5.61
CA VAL A 47 -1.49 -3.08 4.63
C VAL A 47 -0.73 -2.70 3.36
N ALA A 48 -0.23 -3.68 2.61
CA ALA A 48 0.40 -3.45 1.30
C ALA A 48 0.04 -4.56 0.29
N THR A 49 0.21 -4.27 -0.99
CA THR A 49 0.23 -5.25 -2.09
C THR A 49 1.59 -5.19 -2.78
N LEU A 50 2.16 -6.34 -3.17
CA LEU A 50 3.45 -6.40 -3.84
C LEU A 50 3.52 -7.56 -4.85
N SER A 51 3.62 -7.22 -6.14
CA SER A 51 4.11 -8.15 -7.16
C SER A 51 5.61 -8.34 -7.02
N ILE A 52 6.08 -9.58 -6.96
CA ILE A 52 7.51 -9.90 -6.76
C ILE A 52 8.12 -10.52 -8.02
N GLY A 53 7.32 -11.08 -8.93
CA GLY A 53 7.78 -11.82 -10.12
C GLY A 53 8.32 -13.22 -9.82
N THR A 54 9.10 -13.41 -8.74
CA THR A 54 9.49 -14.72 -8.20
C THR A 54 9.98 -14.63 -6.76
N LEU A 55 9.42 -15.44 -5.85
CA LEU A 55 9.74 -15.37 -4.41
C LEU A 55 10.94 -16.25 -4.01
N MET A 56 11.53 -16.99 -4.95
CA MET A 56 12.74 -17.79 -4.68
C MET A 56 13.91 -16.89 -4.23
N GLY A 57 14.64 -17.31 -3.20
CA GLY A 57 15.72 -16.55 -2.54
C GLY A 57 15.26 -15.34 -1.70
N ARG A 58 14.36 -14.51 -2.23
CA ARG A 58 14.09 -13.13 -1.75
C ARG A 58 13.25 -12.98 -0.48
N GLY A 59 12.97 -14.06 0.25
CA GLY A 59 12.19 -14.02 1.49
C GLY A 59 12.77 -13.10 2.57
N ARG A 60 14.10 -13.10 2.73
CA ARG A 60 14.80 -12.27 3.73
C ARG A 60 14.82 -10.78 3.37
N GLU A 61 14.84 -10.46 2.08
CA GLU A 61 14.70 -9.09 1.56
C GLU A 61 13.28 -8.57 1.82
N LEU A 62 12.27 -9.40 1.54
CA LEU A 62 10.87 -9.08 1.77
C LEU A 62 10.57 -8.81 3.26
N ALA A 63 11.05 -9.67 4.17
CA ALA A 63 10.92 -9.43 5.61
C ALA A 63 11.55 -8.08 6.02
N ASN A 64 12.74 -7.76 5.49
CA ASN A 64 13.40 -6.47 5.72
C ASN A 64 12.59 -5.29 5.17
N LEU A 65 12.01 -5.41 3.98
CA LEU A 65 11.19 -4.37 3.34
C LEU A 65 9.92 -4.08 4.15
N LEU A 66 9.20 -5.12 4.57
CA LEU A 66 7.98 -5.00 5.37
C LEU A 66 8.28 -4.40 6.75
N ARG A 67 9.36 -4.86 7.41
CA ARG A 67 9.87 -4.29 8.67
C ARG A 67 10.19 -2.80 8.54
N ARG A 68 10.97 -2.41 7.51
CA ARG A 68 11.34 -1.01 7.24
C ARG A 68 10.12 -0.12 7.00
N ARG A 69 9.10 -0.62 6.28
CA ARG A 69 7.84 0.10 6.02
C ARG A 69 6.82 0.01 7.16
N ARG A 70 7.08 -0.79 8.20
CA ARG A 70 6.18 -1.11 9.33
C ARG A 70 4.82 -1.64 8.86
N VAL A 71 4.82 -2.53 7.88
CA VAL A 71 3.61 -3.17 7.35
C VAL A 71 3.22 -4.33 8.27
N HIS A 72 1.96 -4.44 8.67
CA HIS A 72 1.47 -5.55 9.50
C HIS A 72 0.96 -6.73 8.64
N MET A 73 0.38 -6.44 7.48
CA MET A 73 -0.13 -7.45 6.54
C MET A 73 0.22 -7.07 5.09
N ALA A 74 0.64 -8.00 4.25
CA ALA A 74 0.89 -7.73 2.84
C ALA A 74 0.41 -8.88 1.93
N SER A 75 -0.31 -8.56 0.86
CA SER A 75 -0.58 -9.52 -0.22
C SER A 75 0.60 -9.57 -1.20
N LEU A 76 0.94 -10.78 -1.62
CA LEU A 76 1.98 -11.06 -2.61
C LEU A 76 1.33 -11.64 -3.86
N GLN A 77 1.81 -11.19 -5.03
CA GLN A 77 1.47 -11.76 -6.33
C GLN A 77 2.75 -12.26 -7.02
N GLU A 78 2.58 -13.23 -7.92
CA GLU A 78 3.66 -13.85 -8.70
C GLU A 78 4.72 -14.52 -7.81
N THR A 79 4.28 -15.26 -6.80
CA THR A 79 5.21 -15.93 -5.85
C THR A 79 6.06 -17.00 -6.52
N GLN A 80 5.61 -17.56 -7.64
CA GLN A 80 6.19 -18.70 -8.38
C GLN A 80 6.40 -19.98 -7.55
N TRP A 81 5.68 -20.14 -6.43
CA TRP A 81 5.77 -21.34 -5.58
C TRP A 81 4.62 -22.31 -5.88
N LYS A 82 4.85 -23.60 -5.57
CA LYS A 82 3.89 -24.70 -5.81
C LYS A 82 3.19 -25.12 -4.52
N GLY A 83 1.90 -25.44 -4.64
CA GLY A 83 1.05 -25.88 -3.53
C GLY A 83 0.71 -24.77 -2.54
N ALA A 84 0.09 -25.14 -1.42
CA ALA A 84 -0.23 -24.23 -0.33
C ALA A 84 0.56 -24.59 0.95
N LYS A 85 1.15 -23.60 1.63
CA LYS A 85 1.86 -23.80 2.90
C LYS A 85 2.07 -22.50 3.68
N ALA A 86 2.35 -22.63 4.97
CA ALA A 86 2.96 -21.59 5.80
C ALA A 86 4.51 -21.66 5.74
N LYS A 87 5.19 -20.51 5.78
CA LYS A 87 6.66 -20.40 5.91
C LYS A 87 7.06 -19.10 6.60
N GLU A 88 8.03 -19.14 7.53
CA GLU A 88 8.60 -17.92 8.09
C GLU A 88 9.59 -17.27 7.09
N LEU A 89 9.54 -15.94 6.96
CA LEU A 89 10.44 -15.13 6.12
C LEU A 89 11.60 -14.50 6.92
N GLY A 90 11.52 -14.55 8.25
CA GLY A 90 12.41 -13.88 9.20
C GLY A 90 11.81 -12.59 9.78
N ASP A 91 12.50 -12.02 10.76
CA ASP A 91 12.05 -10.85 11.53
C ASP A 91 10.61 -10.99 12.12
N GLY A 92 10.15 -12.23 12.35
CA GLY A 92 8.80 -12.54 12.85
C GLY A 92 7.69 -12.45 11.80
N TYR A 93 8.00 -12.25 10.52
CA TYR A 93 7.02 -12.27 9.44
C TYR A 93 6.76 -13.70 8.94
N ASN A 94 5.49 -14.10 8.94
CA ASN A 94 5.02 -15.40 8.49
C ASN A 94 4.27 -15.21 7.16
N LEU A 95 4.57 -16.04 6.17
CA LEU A 95 3.88 -16.08 4.88
C LEU A 95 2.98 -17.31 4.82
N LEU A 96 1.70 -17.09 4.52
CA LEU A 96 0.79 -18.10 3.98
C LEU A 96 0.79 -17.96 2.45
N TYR A 97 1.07 -19.01 1.69
CA TYR A 97 1.02 -18.94 0.22
C TYR A 97 0.16 -20.06 -0.35
N ASN A 98 -0.37 -19.82 -1.55
CA ASN A 98 -1.03 -20.81 -2.40
C ASN A 98 -0.65 -20.53 -3.87
N GLY A 99 -0.11 -21.53 -4.56
CA GLY A 99 0.27 -21.42 -5.97
C GLY A 99 0.06 -22.72 -6.75
N GLY A 100 -0.22 -22.57 -8.05
CA GLY A 100 -0.69 -23.69 -8.88
C GLY A 100 0.33 -24.82 -9.08
N PRO A 101 -0.08 -25.98 -9.63
CA PRO A 101 0.79 -27.15 -9.82
C PRO A 101 2.07 -26.87 -10.63
N LEU A 102 2.01 -25.89 -11.54
CA LEU A 102 3.13 -25.46 -12.38
C LEU A 102 3.99 -24.36 -11.73
N GLY A 103 3.63 -23.82 -10.57
CA GLY A 103 4.28 -22.65 -9.97
C GLY A 103 3.90 -21.35 -10.68
N GLN A 104 2.73 -21.30 -11.31
CA GLN A 104 2.20 -20.13 -12.00
C GLN A 104 1.06 -19.50 -11.18
N ASN A 105 0.83 -18.20 -11.40
CA ASN A 105 -0.25 -17.40 -10.77
C ASN A 105 -0.30 -17.44 -9.23
N GLY A 106 0.79 -17.85 -8.57
CA GLY A 106 0.85 -18.02 -7.13
C GLY A 106 0.70 -16.72 -6.36
N VAL A 107 -0.11 -16.76 -5.31
CA VAL A 107 -0.39 -15.66 -4.39
C VAL A 107 0.10 -15.99 -2.97
N GLY A 108 0.15 -14.96 -2.12
CA GLY A 108 0.37 -15.17 -0.69
C GLY A 108 -0.03 -13.98 0.15
N VAL A 109 -0.03 -14.20 1.47
CA VAL A 109 -0.33 -13.21 2.49
C VAL A 109 0.75 -13.30 3.56
N VAL A 110 1.53 -12.22 3.70
CA VAL A 110 2.50 -12.06 4.78
C VAL A 110 1.83 -11.37 5.96
N ILE A 111 2.09 -11.88 7.17
CA ILE A 111 1.49 -11.44 8.43
C ILE A 111 2.62 -11.22 9.44
N CYS A 112 2.63 -10.07 10.12
CA CYS A 112 3.61 -9.77 11.17
C CYS A 112 3.38 -10.57 12.45
N LYS A 113 4.40 -10.65 13.31
CA LYS A 113 4.35 -11.38 14.59
C LYS A 113 3.15 -10.96 15.46
N GLU A 114 2.81 -9.68 15.48
CA GLU A 114 1.75 -9.05 16.31
C GLU A 114 0.31 -9.50 15.95
N LEU A 115 0.17 -10.17 14.80
CA LEU A 115 -1.07 -10.69 14.25
C LEU A 115 -1.09 -12.22 14.14
N LYS A 116 0.04 -12.92 14.33
CA LYS A 116 0.15 -14.37 14.11
C LYS A 116 -0.90 -15.13 14.93
N ASP A 117 -1.03 -14.77 16.20
CA ASP A 117 -1.91 -15.43 17.17
C ASP A 117 -3.38 -14.96 17.06
N LYS A 118 -3.70 -14.18 16.01
CA LYS A 118 -5.06 -13.68 15.68
C LYS A 118 -5.56 -14.22 14.34
N VAL A 119 -4.78 -15.07 13.68
CA VAL A 119 -5.23 -15.80 12.48
C VAL A 119 -6.07 -16.98 12.96
N VAL A 120 -7.33 -17.01 12.55
CA VAL A 120 -8.25 -18.13 12.76
C VAL A 120 -8.45 -18.88 11.44
N ASP A 121 -8.60 -20.19 11.52
CA ASP A 121 -9.12 -20.99 10.41
C ASP A 121 -10.64 -20.81 10.31
N VAL A 122 -11.19 -20.87 9.10
CA VAL A 122 -12.63 -20.72 8.84
C VAL A 122 -13.03 -21.76 7.81
N GLN A 123 -14.06 -22.56 8.14
CA GLN A 123 -14.53 -23.72 7.40
C GLN A 123 -15.94 -23.50 6.88
#